data_AF-A0A3N5P9D8-F1
#
_entry.id   AF-A0A3N5P9D8-F1
#
_cell.length_a   1.000
_cell.length_b   1.000
_cell.length_c   1.000
_cell.angle_alpha   90.00
_cell.angle_beta   90.00
_cell.angle_gamma   90.00
#
_symmetry.space_group_name_H-M   'P 1'
#
loop_
_entity.id
_entity.type
_entity.pdbx_description
1 polymer ?
#
loop_
_entity_poly.entity_id
_entity_poly.type
_entity_poly.pdbx_seq_one_letter_code
_entity_poly.pdbx_strand_id
1 'polypeptide(L)'
;MDKKTKICIWIILIGLANFVAYTVIYMFIGGEALSGWVDVLPSGQHIYYLRSNTDKFSCEVSLFTFIYSGIHSCSIFLTVAAVMLAMLTLAKDRIISSMHSTVVRGRTFITILATIITFGTIIVTLCLTKQLVGKFTDARHIGQPTAASAPASPGSAGRSTTP
;
A
#
# COMPACT_ATOMS: atom_id res chain seq x y z
N MET A 1 -6.58 36.22 19.63
CA MET A 1 -5.95 35.45 18.54
C MET A 1 -6.34 36.10 17.23
N ASP A 2 -5.37 36.52 16.43
CA ASP A 2 -5.65 37.21 15.16
C ASP A 2 -6.41 36.33 14.17
N LYS A 3 -7.26 36.96 13.35
CA LYS A 3 -8.04 36.27 12.31
C LYS A 3 -7.13 35.48 11.36
N LYS A 4 -5.97 36.03 11.03
CA LYS A 4 -4.95 35.39 10.16
C LYS A 4 -4.41 34.10 10.76
N THR A 5 -4.11 34.07 12.06
CA THR A 5 -3.67 32.85 12.73
C THR A 5 -4.78 31.82 12.80
N LYS A 6 -6.01 32.24 13.11
CA LYS A 6 -7.16 31.34 13.14
C LYS A 6 -7.35 30.64 11.79
N ILE A 7 -7.21 31.38 10.70
CA ILE A 7 -7.26 30.85 9.34
C ILE A 7 -6.11 29.87 9.08
N CYS A 8 -4.87 30.22 9.44
CA CYS A 8 -3.70 29.34 9.29
C CYS A 8 -3.89 27.99 10.02
N ILE A 9 -4.35 28.02 11.27
CA ILE A 9 -4.63 26.80 12.05
C ILE A 9 -5.73 25.98 11.39
N TRP A 10 -6.80 26.61 10.91
CA TRP A 10 -7.88 25.92 10.19
C TRP A 10 -7.39 25.23 8.92
N ILE A 11 -6.52 25.88 8.15
CA ILE A 11 -5.93 25.27 6.94
C ILE A 11 -5.11 24.02 7.30
N ILE A 12 -4.31 24.08 8.36
CA ILE A 12 -3.52 22.93 8.83
C ILE A 12 -4.43 21.78 9.28
N LEU A 13 -5.48 22.09 10.05
CA LEU A 13 -6.44 21.08 10.52
C LEU A 13 -7.23 20.45 9.36
N ILE A 14 -7.65 21.25 8.37
CA ILE A 14 -8.31 20.74 7.17
C ILE A 14 -7.36 19.86 6.37
N GLY A 15 -6.10 20.26 6.20
CA GLY A 15 -5.07 19.44 5.54
C GLY A 15 -4.86 18.10 6.23
N LEU A 16 -4.81 18.10 7.58
CA LEU A 16 -4.72 16.88 8.36
C LEU A 16 -5.97 16.00 8.23
N ALA A 17 -7.16 16.58 8.31
CA ALA A 17 -8.41 15.85 8.12
C ALA A 17 -8.49 15.23 6.73
N ASN A 18 -8.07 15.97 5.69
CA ASN A 18 -8.01 15.47 4.32
C ASN A 18 -7.03 14.30 4.18
N PHE A 19 -5.85 14.39 4.79
CA PHE A 19 -4.89 13.29 4.81
C PHE A 19 -5.48 12.04 5.47
N VAL A 20 -6.08 12.19 6.66
CA VAL A 20 -6.73 11.07 7.36
C VAL A 20 -7.86 10.47 6.51
N ALA A 21 -8.72 11.31 5.92
CA ALA A 21 -9.80 10.84 5.07
C ALA A 21 -9.28 10.08 3.84
N TYR A 22 -8.28 10.64 3.14
CA TYR A 22 -7.63 9.99 2.01
C TYR A 22 -7.04 8.64 2.42
N THR A 23 -6.31 8.59 3.53
CA THR A 23 -5.72 7.37 4.08
C THR A 23 -6.77 6.31 4.38
N VAL A 24 -7.87 6.67 5.06
CA VAL A 24 -8.94 5.74 5.43
C VAL A 24 -9.64 5.22 4.17
N ILE A 25 -10.00 6.11 3.23
CA ILE A 25 -10.61 5.71 1.95
C ILE A 25 -9.69 4.77 1.17
N TYR A 26 -8.40 5.08 1.11
CA TYR A 26 -7.42 4.26 0.41
C TYR A 26 -7.26 2.86 1.03
N MET A 27 -7.37 2.74 2.36
CA MET A 27 -7.37 1.44 3.02
C MET A 27 -8.55 0.55 2.59
N PHE A 28 -9.71 1.14 2.25
CA PHE A 28 -10.87 0.39 1.79
C PHE A 28 -10.83 0.05 0.30
N ILE A 29 -10.35 0.98 -0.54
CA ILE A 29 -10.28 0.78 -1.99
C ILE A 29 -9.10 -0.14 -2.38
N GLY A 30 -7.99 -0.03 -1.65
CA GLY A 30 -6.73 -0.71 -1.95
C GLY A 30 -6.02 -0.13 -3.18
N GLY A 31 -4.68 -0.19 -3.19
CA GLY A 31 -3.90 0.13 -4.39
C GLY A 31 -4.00 -0.96 -5.45
N GLU A 32 -3.74 -0.65 -6.73
CA GLU A 32 -3.92 -1.58 -7.86
C GLU A 32 -3.15 -2.92 -7.69
N ALA A 33 -1.96 -2.88 -7.08
CA ALA A 33 -1.19 -4.07 -6.73
C ALA A 33 -1.71 -4.81 -5.48
N LEU A 34 -2.26 -4.08 -4.51
CA LEU A 34 -2.84 -4.67 -3.29
C LEU A 34 -4.19 -5.33 -3.57
N SER A 35 -4.92 -4.83 -4.56
CA SER A 35 -6.20 -5.38 -5.01
C SER A 35 -6.05 -6.39 -6.17
N GLY A 36 -4.84 -6.55 -6.72
CA GLY A 36 -4.48 -7.59 -7.69
C GLY A 36 -4.40 -8.98 -7.05
N TRP A 37 -4.30 -10.05 -7.85
CA TRP A 37 -4.16 -11.43 -7.33
C TRP A 37 -3.04 -12.18 -8.05
N VAL A 38 -2.59 -13.26 -7.41
CA VAL A 38 -1.56 -14.16 -7.96
C VAL A 38 -2.21 -15.51 -8.20
N ASP A 39 -2.21 -15.96 -9.45
CA ASP A 39 -2.64 -17.31 -9.81
C ASP A 39 -1.42 -18.19 -10.04
N VAL A 40 -1.60 -19.48 -9.75
CA VAL A 40 -0.61 -20.51 -10.07
C VAL A 40 -1.21 -21.38 -11.17
N LEU A 41 -0.56 -21.38 -12.33
CA LEU A 41 -0.95 -22.27 -13.42
C LEU A 41 -0.70 -23.74 -13.01
N PRO A 42 -1.42 -24.71 -13.61
CA PRO A 42 -1.16 -26.14 -13.36
C PRO A 42 0.28 -26.58 -13.68
N SER A 43 1.02 -25.79 -14.47
CA SER A 43 2.45 -25.97 -14.75
C SER A 43 3.38 -25.51 -13.61
N GLY A 44 2.85 -24.95 -12.52
CA GLY A 44 3.62 -24.36 -11.41
C GLY A 44 4.11 -22.93 -11.68
N GLN A 45 3.73 -22.31 -12.79
CA GLN A 45 4.12 -20.95 -13.13
C GLN A 45 3.22 -19.92 -12.43
N HIS A 46 3.83 -18.91 -11.79
CA HIS A 46 3.11 -17.80 -11.16
C HIS A 46 2.73 -16.74 -12.19
N ILE A 47 1.45 -16.37 -12.24
CA ILE A 47 0.93 -15.27 -13.05
C ILE A 47 0.45 -14.16 -12.11
N TYR A 48 0.88 -12.92 -12.38
CA TYR A 48 0.56 -11.75 -11.56
C TYR A 48 -0.44 -10.87 -12.28
N TYR A 49 -1.56 -10.57 -11.63
CA TYR A 49 -2.61 -9.74 -12.16
C TYR A 49 -2.71 -8.43 -11.39
N LEU A 50 -2.66 -7.30 -12.10
CA LEU A 50 -3.02 -5.99 -11.55
C LEU A 50 -4.52 -5.76 -11.71
N ARG A 51 -5.17 -5.22 -10.68
CA ARG A 51 -6.58 -4.83 -10.77
C ARG A 51 -6.68 -3.53 -11.55
N SER A 52 -7.19 -3.60 -12.77
CA SER A 52 -7.55 -2.42 -13.56
C SER A 52 -8.87 -1.84 -13.05
N ASN A 53 -8.98 -0.50 -12.98
CA ASN A 53 -10.24 0.20 -12.64
C ASN A 53 -11.32 0.04 -13.73
N THR A 54 -10.97 -0.46 -14.91
CA THR A 54 -11.92 -0.79 -15.98
C THR A 54 -12.26 -2.27 -15.90
N ASP A 55 -13.49 -2.55 -15.46
CA ASP A 55 -14.12 -3.83 -15.06
C ASP A 55 -14.00 -5.06 -15.99
N LYS A 56 -13.09 -5.11 -16.96
CA LYS A 56 -13.07 -6.20 -17.96
C LYS A 56 -11.75 -6.93 -18.16
N PHE A 57 -10.59 -6.40 -17.76
CA PHE A 57 -9.33 -7.11 -17.97
C PHE A 57 -8.35 -6.81 -16.84
N SER A 58 -8.09 -7.82 -16.02
CA SER A 58 -6.86 -7.84 -15.23
C SER A 58 -5.70 -8.04 -16.19
N CYS A 59 -4.79 -7.07 -16.23
CA CYS A 59 -3.59 -7.20 -17.03
C CYS A 59 -2.63 -8.15 -16.33
N GLU A 60 -2.28 -9.23 -17.03
CA GLU A 60 -1.13 -10.03 -16.69
C GLU A 60 0.11 -9.14 -16.78
N VAL A 61 0.89 -9.10 -15.71
CA VAL A 61 2.13 -8.35 -15.64
C VAL A 61 3.27 -9.21 -15.13
N SER A 62 4.48 -8.77 -15.42
CA SER A 62 5.67 -9.38 -14.83
C SER A 62 5.71 -9.18 -13.32
N LEU A 63 6.40 -10.08 -12.61
CA LEU A 63 6.68 -9.97 -11.17
C LEU A 63 7.28 -8.59 -10.82
N PHE A 64 8.21 -8.09 -11.64
CA PHE A 64 8.86 -6.81 -11.41
C PHE A 64 7.87 -5.65 -11.48
N THR A 65 6.95 -5.67 -12.44
CA THR A 65 5.89 -4.66 -12.57
C THR A 65 4.97 -4.68 -11.35
N PHE A 66 4.61 -5.88 -10.87
CA PHE A 66 3.77 -6.05 -9.69
C PHE A 66 4.45 -5.50 -8.41
N ILE A 67 5.73 -5.86 -8.19
CA ILE A 67 6.52 -5.33 -7.07
C ILE A 67 6.68 -3.82 -7.17
N TYR A 68 7.05 -3.30 -8.34
CA TYR A 68 7.23 -1.87 -8.56
C TYR A 68 5.96 -1.09 -8.23
N SER A 69 4.80 -1.56 -8.70
CA SER A 69 3.50 -0.93 -8.41
C SER A 69 3.20 -0.94 -6.91
N GLY A 70 3.48 -2.04 -6.21
CA GLY A 70 3.34 -2.13 -4.76
C GLY A 70 4.23 -1.15 -3.99
N ILE A 71 5.53 -1.07 -4.36
CA ILE A 71 6.48 -0.12 -3.76
C ILE A 71 6.08 1.32 -4.07
N HIS A 72 5.69 1.60 -5.32
CA HIS A 72 5.27 2.92 -5.75
C HIS A 72 4.05 3.39 -4.96
N SER A 73 3.04 2.53 -4.79
CA SER A 73 1.87 2.81 -3.94
C SER A 73 2.26 3.13 -2.49
N CYS A 74 3.20 2.37 -1.89
CA CYS A 74 3.69 2.66 -0.55
C CYS A 74 4.43 4.01 -0.46
N SER A 75 5.18 4.38 -1.51
CA SER A 75 5.96 5.63 -1.55
C SER A 75 5.10 6.89 -1.53
N ILE A 76 3.85 6.82 -2.02
CA ILE A 76 2.91 7.94 -2.01
C ILE A 76 2.60 8.37 -0.57
N PHE A 77 2.38 7.42 0.35
CA PHE A 77 2.11 7.75 1.75
C PHE A 77 3.31 8.41 2.44
N LEU A 78 4.51 7.89 2.18
CA LEU A 78 5.75 8.43 2.73
C LEU A 78 6.01 9.87 2.24
N THR A 79 5.84 10.11 0.95
CA THR A 79 6.09 11.43 0.35
C THR A 79 5.05 12.46 0.80
N VAL A 80 3.77 12.11 0.85
CA VAL A 80 2.71 13.01 1.36
C VAL A 80 2.93 13.36 2.82
N ALA A 81 3.29 12.39 3.66
CA ALA A 81 3.61 12.64 5.06
C ALA A 81 4.83 13.56 5.24
N ALA A 82 5.87 13.36 4.44
CA ALA A 82 7.05 14.22 4.45
C ALA A 82 6.71 15.67 4.07
N VAL A 83 5.87 15.88 3.04
CA VAL A 83 5.38 17.20 2.66
C VAL A 83 4.57 17.85 3.78
N MET A 84 3.71 17.10 4.46
CA MET A 84 2.95 17.61 5.60
C MET A 84 3.85 18.02 6.78
N LEU A 85 4.85 17.19 7.12
CA LEU A 85 5.82 17.51 8.16
C LEU A 85 6.68 18.74 7.79
N ALA A 86 7.08 18.87 6.52
CA ALA A 86 7.79 20.03 6.02
C ALA A 86 6.94 21.30 6.15
N MET A 87 5.68 21.25 5.73
CA MET A 87 4.74 22.37 5.87
C MET A 87 4.49 22.74 7.34
N LEU A 88 4.36 21.75 8.22
CA LEU A 88 4.23 21.99 9.67
C LEU A 88 5.49 22.64 10.25
N THR A 89 6.67 22.23 9.78
CA THR A 89 7.96 22.82 10.18
C THR A 89 8.10 24.27 9.73
N LEU A 90 7.70 24.57 8.48
CA LEU A 90 7.67 25.94 7.96
C LEU A 90 6.64 26.82 8.69
N ALA A 91 5.50 26.24 9.08
CA ALA A 91 4.47 26.95 9.82
C ALA A 91 4.80 27.15 11.31
N LYS A 92 5.81 26.44 11.85
CA LYS A 92 6.09 26.40 13.30
C LYS A 92 6.31 27.80 13.88
N ASP A 93 7.08 28.65 13.20
CA ASP A 93 7.48 29.95 13.75
C ASP A 93 6.29 30.91 13.79
N ARG A 94 5.40 30.81 12.79
CA ARG A 94 4.12 31.54 12.74
C ARG A 94 3.18 31.10 13.87
N ILE A 95 3.09 29.80 14.13
CA ILE A 95 2.23 29.23 15.19
C ILE A 95 2.75 29.63 16.58
N ILE A 96 4.06 29.48 16.82
CA ILE A 96 4.70 29.82 18.09
C ILE A 96 4.57 31.32 18.39
N SER A 97 4.83 32.17 17.39
CA SER A 97 4.69 33.62 17.52
C SER A 97 3.26 34.05 17.86
N SER A 98 2.25 33.38 17.29
CA SER A 98 0.86 33.72 17.55
C SER A 98 0.32 33.21 18.90
N MET A 99 0.99 32.27 19.56
CA MET A 99 0.57 31.72 20.85
C MET A 99 1.31 32.39 22.01
N HIS A 100 1.33 33.73 22.03
CA HIS A 100 2.14 34.54 22.95
C HIS A 100 1.86 34.30 24.45
N SER A 101 0.63 33.90 24.82
CA SER A 101 0.29 33.56 26.22
C SER A 101 0.55 32.09 26.59
N THR A 102 1.04 31.27 25.65
CA THR A 102 1.18 29.82 25.86
C THR A 102 2.21 29.23 24.91
N VAL A 103 3.41 29.80 24.86
CA VAL A 103 4.53 29.35 24.00
C VAL A 103 4.83 27.86 24.20
N VAL A 104 4.71 27.35 25.43
CA VAL A 104 4.81 25.91 25.75
C VAL A 104 3.73 25.10 25.02
N ARG A 105 2.48 25.60 24.98
CA ARG A 105 1.34 24.95 24.31
C ARG A 105 1.45 24.96 22.79
N GLY A 106 2.10 25.97 22.20
CA GLY A 106 2.37 26.03 20.76
C GLY A 106 3.34 24.93 20.31
N ARG A 107 4.45 24.75 21.05
CA ARG A 107 5.38 23.64 20.80
C ARG A 107 4.70 22.29 20.99
N THR A 108 3.96 22.10 22.08
CA THR A 108 3.21 20.86 22.34
C THR A 108 2.20 20.57 21.23
N PHE A 109 1.47 21.58 20.75
CA PHE A 109 0.51 21.43 19.64
C PHE A 109 1.17 20.93 18.36
N ILE A 110 2.30 21.55 17.97
CA ILE A 110 3.06 21.13 16.78
C ILE A 110 3.58 19.70 16.96
N THR A 111 4.12 19.35 18.13
CA THR A 111 4.59 17.99 18.41
C THR A 111 3.44 16.99 18.30
N ILE A 112 2.26 17.27 18.86
CA ILE A 112 1.10 16.39 18.76
C ILE A 112 0.70 16.16 17.30
N LEU A 113 0.62 17.21 16.48
CA LEU A 113 0.31 17.07 15.06
C LEU A 113 1.36 16.24 14.32
N ALA A 114 2.64 16.53 14.55
CA ALA A 114 3.74 15.78 13.95
C ALA A 114 3.68 14.30 14.35
N THR A 115 3.42 13.99 15.61
CA THR A 115 3.24 12.62 16.12
C THR A 115 2.07 11.92 15.45
N ILE A 116 0.90 12.58 15.31
CA ILE A 116 -0.28 11.99 14.65
C ILE A 116 0.03 11.67 13.19
N ILE A 117 0.63 12.61 12.45
CA ILE A 117 0.99 12.41 11.03
C ILE A 117 1.98 11.25 10.91
N THR A 118 3.03 11.25 11.73
CA THR A 118 4.09 10.23 11.69
C THR A 118 3.53 8.86 12.03
N PHE A 119 2.78 8.75 13.12
CA PHE A 119 2.23 7.49 13.59
C PHE A 119 1.19 6.92 12.63
N GLY A 120 0.29 7.77 12.12
CA GLY A 120 -0.68 7.37 11.10
C GLY A 120 0.00 6.87 9.83
N THR A 121 1.04 7.57 9.37
CA THR A 121 1.81 7.15 8.18
C THR A 121 2.51 5.82 8.41
N ILE A 122 3.13 5.61 9.58
CA ILE A 122 3.79 4.35 9.93
C ILE A 122 2.77 3.21 9.94
N ILE A 123 1.62 3.37 10.61
CA ILE A 123 0.59 2.33 10.67
C ILE A 123 0.15 1.94 9.25
N VAL A 124 -0.17 2.92 8.42
CA VAL A 124 -0.66 2.67 7.06
C VAL A 124 0.39 1.99 6.22
N THR A 125 1.63 2.48 6.28
CA THR A 125 2.75 1.87 5.56
C THR A 125 2.97 0.43 5.99
N LEU A 126 2.90 0.13 7.30
CA LEU A 126 3.01 -1.22 7.83
C LEU A 126 1.85 -2.13 7.38
N CYS A 127 0.62 -1.61 7.41
CA CYS A 127 -0.57 -2.34 6.94
C CYS A 127 -0.44 -2.69 5.45
N LEU A 128 -0.08 -1.74 4.60
CA LEU A 128 0.10 -1.96 3.16
C LEU A 128 1.26 -2.92 2.90
N THR A 129 2.37 -2.77 3.62
CA THR A 129 3.53 -3.67 3.51
C THR A 129 3.15 -5.10 3.90
N LYS A 130 2.39 -5.28 4.98
CA LYS A 130 1.90 -6.60 5.41
C LYS A 130 0.98 -7.23 4.38
N GLN A 131 0.04 -6.46 3.83
CA GLN A 131 -0.85 -6.95 2.77
C GLN A 131 -0.06 -7.37 1.53
N LEU A 132 0.93 -6.58 1.13
CA LEU A 132 1.80 -6.90 0.00
C LEU A 132 2.61 -8.17 0.25
N VAL A 133 3.26 -8.30 1.41
CA VAL A 133 4.04 -9.50 1.77
C VAL A 133 3.15 -10.75 1.89
N GLY A 134 1.97 -10.62 2.50
CA GLY A 134 1.00 -11.71 2.62
C GLY A 134 0.65 -12.32 1.27
N LYS A 135 0.46 -11.49 0.23
CA LYS A 135 0.18 -11.97 -1.13
C LYS A 135 1.30 -12.84 -1.70
N PHE A 136 2.57 -12.52 -1.41
CA PHE A 136 3.70 -13.34 -1.83
C PHE A 136 3.82 -14.63 -1.03
N THR A 137 3.43 -14.62 0.25
CA THR A 137 3.42 -15.82 1.09
C THR A 137 2.29 -16.78 0.71
N ASP A 138 1.08 -16.28 0.47
CA ASP A 138 -0.06 -17.10 0.05
C ASP A 138 0.16 -17.69 -1.35
N ALA A 139 0.75 -16.92 -2.27
CA ALA A 139 1.14 -17.43 -3.58
C ALA A 139 2.13 -18.60 -3.51
N ARG A 140 3.04 -18.62 -2.52
CA ARG A 140 3.97 -19.74 -2.30
C ARG A 140 3.27 -21.01 -1.82
N HIS A 141 2.12 -20.92 -1.15
CA HIS A 141 1.36 -22.08 -0.68
C HIS A 141 0.55 -22.75 -1.80
N ILE A 142 0.06 -21.99 -2.78
CA ILE A 142 -0.67 -22.54 -3.94
C ILE A 142 0.29 -23.26 -4.91
N GLY A 143 1.59 -22.93 -4.87
CA GLY A 143 2.65 -23.55 -5.68
C GLY A 143 3.13 -24.92 -5.20
N GLN A 144 2.57 -25.52 -4.14
CA GLN A 144 2.90 -26.90 -3.80
C GLN A 144 2.18 -27.85 -4.76
N PRO A 145 2.89 -28.59 -5.62
CA PRO A 145 2.27 -29.63 -6.42
C PRO A 145 1.67 -30.64 -5.44
N THR A 146 0.37 -30.88 -5.53
CA THR A 146 -0.23 -32.02 -4.86
C THR A 146 0.41 -33.25 -5.49
N ALA A 147 1.35 -33.88 -4.79
CA ALA A 147 2.04 -35.09 -5.21
C ALA A 147 1.11 -36.31 -5.15
N ALA A 148 -0.06 -36.24 -5.77
CA ALA A 148 -1.07 -37.29 -5.74
C ALA A 148 -1.82 -37.39 -7.07
N SER A 149 -1.14 -37.92 -8.08
CA SER A 149 -1.68 -38.98 -8.95
C SER A 149 -0.64 -39.29 -10.03
N ALA A 150 0.26 -40.21 -9.73
CA ALA A 150 0.99 -40.92 -10.78
C ALA A 150 -0.04 -41.71 -11.61
N PRO A 151 -0.18 -41.49 -12.92
CA PRO A 151 -0.88 -42.46 -13.74
C PRO A 151 -0.01 -43.71 -13.84
N ALA A 152 -0.57 -44.82 -13.38
CA ALA A 152 0.02 -46.14 -13.49
C ALA A 152 0.40 -46.47 -14.95
N SER A 153 1.57 -47.06 -15.14
CA SER A 153 2.00 -47.69 -16.39
C SER A 153 0.93 -48.63 -16.96
N PRO A 154 0.76 -48.66 -18.29
CA PRO A 154 0.37 -49.87 -18.99
C PRO A 154 1.59 -50.43 -19.73
N GLY A 155 2.04 -51.61 -19.30
CA GLY A 155 2.87 -52.48 -20.12
C GLY A 155 2.04 -53.24 -21.17
N SER A 156 2.76 -53.98 -22.02
CA SER A 156 2.33 -54.93 -23.07
C SER A 156 1.99 -54.27 -24.42
N ALA A 157 2.81 -54.43 -25.47
CA ALA A 157 3.10 -55.63 -26.29
C ALA A 157 2.27 -55.61 -27.59
N GLY A 158 2.94 -55.59 -28.75
CA GLY A 158 2.25 -55.65 -30.05
C GLY A 158 3.19 -55.49 -31.24
N ARG A 159 3.82 -56.59 -31.64
CA ARG A 159 4.71 -56.80 -32.78
C ARG A 159 3.88 -57.32 -33.97
N SER A 160 3.96 -56.69 -35.15
CA SER A 160 3.75 -57.32 -36.49
C SER A 160 3.98 -56.28 -37.60
N THR A 161 5.11 -56.25 -38.31
CA THR A 161 5.41 -56.97 -39.59
C THR A 161 4.37 -56.78 -40.71
N THR A 162 4.75 -55.92 -41.69
CA THR A 162 4.74 -56.11 -43.18
C THR A 162 3.43 -56.53 -43.89
N PRO A 163 3.29 -56.34 -45.23
CA PRO A 163 4.28 -56.26 -46.33
C PRO A 163 4.60 -54.87 -46.86
#